data_AF-A0A9D4C946-F1
#
_entry.id   AF-A0A9D4C946-F1
#
_cell.length_a   1.000
_cell.length_b   1.000
_cell.length_c   1.000
_cell.angle_alpha   90.00
_cell.angle_beta   90.00
_cell.angle_gamma   90.00
#
_symmetry.space_group_name_H-M   'P 1'
#
loop_
_entity.id
_entity.type
_entity.pdbx_description
1 polymer ?
#
loop_
_entity_poly.entity_id
_entity_poly.type
_entity_poly.pdbx_seq_one_letter_code
_entity_poly.pdbx_strand_id
1 'polypeptide(L)' 'MSQPPAKRRRVERTLEDKIKLITESTAQPKPSLKAFGERFKIGKSKVSDILKKKNVYKE' A
#
# COMPACT_ATOMS: atom_id res chain seq x y z
N MET A 1 -4.52 36.28 10.56
CA MET A 1 -4.43 35.48 9.33
C MET A 1 -3.93 34.09 9.71
N SER A 2 -4.81 33.09 9.75
CA SER A 2 -4.44 31.70 10.09
C SER A 2 -3.82 31.03 8.86
N GLN A 3 -2.58 30.55 8.95
CA GLN A 3 -1.95 29.86 7.81
C GLN A 3 -2.69 28.53 7.52
N PRO A 4 -2.90 28.17 6.24
CA PRO A 4 -3.48 26.89 5.89
C PRO A 4 -2.54 25.73 6.29
N PRO A 5 -3.06 24.58 6.72
CA PRO A 5 -2.25 23.44 7.10
C PRO A 5 -1.40 22.95 5.93
N ALA A 6 -0.14 22.63 6.21
CA ALA A 6 0.77 22.09 5.21
C ALA A 6 0.18 20.83 4.55
N LYS A 7 0.17 20.79 3.21
CA LYS A 7 -0.31 19.64 2.44
C LYS A 7 0.47 18.39 2.86
N ARG A 8 -0.24 17.33 3.26
CA ARG A 8 0.38 16.04 3.61
C ARG A 8 1.19 15.52 2.41
N ARG A 9 2.50 15.37 2.59
CA ARG A 9 3.37 14.77 1.57
C ARG A 9 2.97 13.31 1.37
N ARG A 10 2.82 12.92 0.10
CA ARG A 10 2.49 11.55 -0.25
C ARG A 10 3.74 10.71 0.02
N VAL A 11 3.67 9.82 1.01
CA VAL A 11 4.76 8.85 1.23
C VAL A 11 4.73 7.86 0.08
N GLU A 12 5.76 7.91 -0.75
CA GLU A 12 6.04 6.91 -1.76
C GLU A 12 6.69 5.71 -1.07
N ARG A 13 6.24 4.52 -1.45
CA ARG A 13 6.81 3.26 -0.96
C ARG A 13 7.71 2.69 -2.03
N THR A 14 8.76 2.02 -1.58
CA THR A 14 9.70 1.33 -2.45
C THR A 14 8.97 0.27 -3.28
N LEU A 15 9.54 -0.09 -4.42
CA LEU A 15 9.01 -1.17 -5.25
C LEU A 15 9.01 -2.50 -4.48
N GLU A 16 10.03 -2.75 -3.65
CA GLU A 16 10.14 -3.95 -2.83
C GLU A 16 8.94 -4.14 -1.88
N ASP A 17 8.50 -3.08 -1.19
CA ASP A 17 7.33 -3.15 -0.31
C ASP A 17 6.05 -3.52 -1.09
N LYS A 18 5.90 -3.00 -2.31
CA LYS A 18 4.74 -3.28 -3.17
C LYS A 18 4.78 -4.73 -3.64
N ILE A 19 5.95 -5.24 -4.03
CA ILE A 19 6.14 -6.64 -4.44
C ILE A 19 5.84 -7.58 -3.27
N LYS A 20 6.41 -7.33 -2.08
CA LYS A 20 6.13 -8.12 -0.87
C LYS A 20 4.63 -8.17 -0.57
N LEU A 21 3.94 -7.04 -0.67
CA LEU A 21 2.49 -6.96 -0.47
C LEU A 21 1.72 -7.80 -1.49
N ILE A 22 2.13 -7.78 -2.76
CA ILE A 22 1.51 -8.61 -3.80
C ILE A 22 1.74 -10.09 -3.52
N THR A 23 2.97 -10.48 -3.19
CA THR A 23 3.34 -11.86 -2.86
C THR A 23 2.55 -12.37 -1.65
N GLU A 24 2.51 -11.62 -0.55
CA GLU A 24 1.72 -11.98 0.63
C GLU A 24 0.22 -12.03 0.35
N SER A 25 -0.30 -11.23 -0.60
CA SER A 25 -1.71 -11.29 -0.99
C SER A 25 -2.11 -12.58 -1.71
N THR A 26 -1.13 -13.31 -2.23
CA THR A 26 -1.32 -14.62 -2.88
C THR A 26 -1.17 -15.78 -1.90
N ALA A 27 -0.65 -15.54 -0.70
CA ALA A 27 -0.57 -16.56 0.35
C ALA A 27 -1.97 -16.96 0.85
N GLN A 28 -2.11 -18.22 1.27
CA GLN A 28 -3.30 -18.71 1.97
C GLN A 28 -2.96 -19.04 3.43
N PRO A 29 -3.78 -18.59 4.41
CA PRO A 29 -4.99 -17.78 4.23
C PRO A 29 -4.68 -16.33 3.84
N LYS A 30 -5.54 -15.76 2.98
CA LYS A 30 -5.35 -14.41 2.45
C LYS A 30 -5.49 -13.36 3.56
N PRO A 31 -4.46 -12.54 3.85
CA PRO A 31 -4.56 -11.51 4.87
C PRO A 31 -5.57 -10.42 4.50
N SER A 32 -6.20 -9.82 5.51
CA SER A 32 -7.13 -8.72 5.28
C SER A 32 -6.41 -7.44 4.82
N LEU A 33 -7.13 -6.56 4.11
CA LEU A 33 -6.60 -5.25 3.73
C LEU A 33 -6.20 -4.39 4.93
N LYS A 34 -6.85 -4.60 6.09
CA LYS A 34 -6.51 -3.92 7.34
C LYS A 34 -5.14 -4.39 7.84
N ALA A 35 -4.92 -5.71 7.87
CA ALA A 35 -3.64 -6.29 8.27
C ALA A 35 -2.48 -5.82 7.37
N PHE A 36 -2.69 -5.75 6.05
CA PHE A 36 -1.72 -5.16 5.13
C PHE A 36 -1.45 -3.68 5.42
N GLY A 37 -2.51 -2.92 5.72
CA GLY A 37 -2.36 -1.52 6.07
C GLY A 37 -1.55 -1.29 7.34
N GLU A 38 -1.75 -2.14 8.35
CA GLU A 38 -1.00 -2.10 9.62
C GLU A 38 0.46 -2.52 9.42
N ARG A 39 0.71 -3.64 8.72
CA ARG A 39 2.04 -4.19 8.48
C ARG A 39 2.92 -3.29 7.62
N PHE A 40 2.37 -2.75 6.54
CA PHE A 40 3.09 -1.90 5.59
C PHE A 40 2.93 -0.40 5.90
N LYS A 41 2.22 -0.04 6.98
CA LYS A 41 1.90 1.35 7.37
C LYS A 41 1.36 2.17 6.18
N ILE A 42 0.36 1.60 5.49
CA ILE A 42 -0.31 2.21 4.33
C ILE A 42 -1.82 2.21 4.51
N GLY A 43 -2.48 3.21 3.93
CA GLY A 43 -3.94 3.26 3.93
C GLY A 43 -4.54 2.13 3.10
N LYS A 44 -5.72 1.63 3.52
CA LYS A 44 -6.47 0.57 2.84
C LYS A 44 -6.67 0.85 1.34
N SER A 45 -6.93 2.11 0.98
CA SER A 45 -7.09 2.52 -0.43
C SER A 45 -5.82 2.30 -1.24
N LYS A 46 -4.64 2.54 -0.65
CA LYS A 46 -3.35 2.33 -1.31
C LYS A 46 -2.99 0.85 -1.41
N VAL A 47 -3.31 0.04 -0.39
CA VAL A 47 -3.24 -1.43 -0.47
C VAL A 47 -4.06 -1.92 -1.67
N SER A 48 -5.33 -1.49 -1.76
CA SER A 48 -6.22 -1.90 -2.84
C SER A 48 -5.70 -1.46 -4.23
N ASP A 49 -5.19 -0.24 -4.36
CA ASP A 49 -4.61 0.26 -5.62
C ASP A 49 -3.40 -0.58 -6.05
N ILE A 50 -2.48 -0.91 -5.13
CA ILE A 50 -1.31 -1.74 -5.41
C ILE A 50 -1.74 -3.15 -5.87
N LEU A 51 -2.70 -3.76 -5.16
CA LEU A 51 -3.18 -5.10 -5.51
C LEU A 51 -3.92 -5.14 -6.85
N LYS A 52 -4.67 -4.10 -7.21
CA LYS A 52 -5.31 -3.99 -8.54
C LYS A 52 -4.28 -3.85 -9.65
N LYS A 53 -3.22 -3.09 -9.40
CA LYS A 53 -2.10 -2.87 -10.34
C LYS A 53 -1.00 -3.91 -10.22
N LYS A 54 -1.25 -5.07 -9.60
CA LYS A 54 -0.24 -6.11 -9.38
C LYS A 54 0.51 -6.56 -10.65
N ASN A 55 -0.14 -6.51 -11.81
CA ASN A 55 0.47 -6.87 -13.10
C ASN A 55 1.50 -5.84 -13.58
N VAL A 56 1.45 -4.59 -13.09
CA VAL A 56 2.45 -3.55 -13.39
C VAL A 56 3.74 -3.77 -12.60
N TYR A 57 3.66 -4.53 -11.50
CA TYR A 57 4.79 -4.79 -10.59
C TYR A 57 5.34 -6.22 -10.72
N LYS A 58 4.76 -7.03 -11.59
CA LYS A 58 5.31 -8.32 -12.03
C LYS A 58 5.95 -8.06 -13.40
N GLU A 59 7.24 -7.72 -13.38
CA GLU A 59 8.09 -7.96 -14.55
C GLU A 59 8.25 -9.46 -14.79
#